data_AF-A0A353G235-F1
#
_entry.id   AF-A0A353G235-F1
#
_cell.length_a   1.000
_cell.length_b   1.000
_cell.length_c   1.000
_cell.angle_alpha   90.00
_cell.angle_beta   90.00
_cell.angle_gamma   90.00
#
_symmetry.space_group_name_H-M   'P 1'
#
loop_
_entity.id
_entity.type
_entity.pdbx_description
1 polymer ?
#
loop_
_entity_poly.entity_id
_entity_poly.type
_entity_poly.pdbx_seq_one_letter_code
_entity_poly.pdbx_strand_id
1 'polypeptide(L)'
;MKYLRMTAMAIAATYALIPTLAAAGDEHVAPVTAYMNENVIAWVQDPIIIDAIKAQNAAHAGLGKADIDALDKKWRAEVQKGDQPLIASVMSNQVSAFLKEKQAGSKGAIAEVFVMDNKGLNVGQSEITSDYWQGDEAKFQKTFDVGPKTLFVDEVEKDESTQALQSQASMTIVDETGKAIGAVTVGVNLSAL
;
A
#
# COMPACT_ATOMS: atom_id res chain seq x y z
N MET A 1 19.60 -56.38 59.61
CA MET A 1 18.15 -56.10 59.48
C MET A 1 17.86 -54.72 60.08
N LYS A 2 17.63 -53.72 59.22
CA LYS A 2 16.70 -52.58 59.37
C LYS A 2 17.03 -51.55 58.29
N TYR A 3 16.13 -51.47 57.32
CA TYR A 3 16.07 -50.48 56.25
C TYR A 3 15.52 -49.15 56.81
N LEU A 4 16.02 -47.99 56.35
CA LEU A 4 15.22 -46.76 56.20
C LEU A 4 15.96 -45.74 55.31
N ARG A 5 15.78 -45.83 54.00
CA ARG A 5 14.90 -45.00 53.15
C ARG A 5 15.39 -43.54 52.99
N MET A 6 16.14 -43.32 51.91
CA MET A 6 16.33 -42.02 51.26
C MET A 6 14.97 -41.51 50.78
N THR A 7 14.58 -40.31 51.20
CA THR A 7 13.46 -39.58 50.60
C THR A 7 14.04 -38.61 49.57
N ALA A 8 14.06 -39.03 48.31
CA ALA A 8 14.33 -38.15 47.19
C ALA A 8 13.11 -37.24 46.97
N MET A 9 13.29 -35.94 47.15
CA MET A 9 12.28 -34.92 46.88
C MET A 9 12.25 -34.69 45.36
N ALA A 10 11.27 -35.29 44.67
CA ALA A 10 11.06 -35.05 43.25
C ALA A 10 10.40 -33.66 43.07
N ILE A 11 11.17 -32.68 42.62
CA ILE A 11 10.65 -31.39 42.16
C ILE A 11 10.10 -31.62 40.75
N ALA A 12 8.78 -31.77 40.63
CA ALA A 12 8.09 -31.77 39.35
C ALA A 12 8.06 -30.33 38.83
N ALA A 13 8.99 -29.98 37.93
CA ALA A 13 8.95 -28.73 37.19
C ALA A 13 7.86 -28.83 36.12
N THR A 14 6.66 -28.33 36.44
CA THR A 14 5.61 -28.08 35.44
C THR A 14 6.07 -26.95 34.52
N TYR A 15 6.48 -27.31 33.30
CA TYR A 15 6.61 -26.37 32.19
C TYR A 15 5.20 -25.89 31.83
N ALA A 16 4.82 -24.71 32.33
CA ALA A 16 3.69 -23.98 31.77
C ALA A 16 4.10 -23.53 30.37
N LEU A 17 3.53 -24.17 29.33
CA LEU A 17 3.55 -23.64 27.98
C LEU A 17 2.81 -22.30 28.01
N ILE A 18 3.56 -21.21 28.04
CA ILE A 18 3.02 -19.88 27.73
C ILE A 18 2.72 -19.92 26.23
N PRO A 19 1.45 -19.86 25.79
CA PRO A 19 1.18 -19.69 24.38
C PRO A 19 1.81 -18.35 23.96
N THR A 20 2.84 -18.42 23.13
CA THR A 20 3.28 -17.25 22.38
C THR A 20 2.09 -16.83 21.53
N LEU A 21 1.54 -15.63 21.76
CA LEU A 21 0.73 -14.99 20.72
C LEU A 21 1.61 -14.95 19.48
N ALA A 22 1.28 -15.76 18.47
CA ALA A 22 1.79 -15.52 17.13
C ALA A 22 1.43 -14.07 16.79
N ALA A 23 2.40 -13.30 16.31
CA ALA A 23 2.16 -11.95 15.89
C ALA A 23 1.05 -11.98 14.84
N ALA A 24 -0.11 -11.41 15.16
CA ALA A 24 -1.21 -11.19 14.22
C ALA A 24 -0.81 -10.23 13.07
N GLY A 25 0.46 -9.84 12.98
CA GLY A 25 1.01 -8.88 12.02
C GLY A 25 1.34 -9.46 10.64
N ASP A 26 1.29 -10.78 10.43
CA ASP A 26 1.63 -11.39 9.13
C ASP A 26 0.49 -12.23 8.50
N GLU A 27 -0.59 -12.53 9.22
CA GLU A 27 -1.63 -13.44 8.72
C GLU A 27 -2.37 -12.90 7.48
N HIS A 28 -2.48 -11.58 7.36
CA HIS A 28 -3.09 -10.91 6.21
C HIS A 28 -2.17 -10.85 4.99
N VAL A 29 -0.85 -11.00 5.16
CA VAL A 29 0.13 -10.79 4.09
C VAL A 29 -0.08 -11.77 2.94
N ALA A 30 -0.27 -13.06 3.27
CA ALA A 30 -0.50 -14.10 2.27
C ALA A 30 -1.77 -13.87 1.42
N PRO A 31 -2.98 -13.68 2.00
CA PRO A 31 -4.18 -13.46 1.22
C PRO A 31 -4.15 -12.13 0.43
N VAL A 32 -3.59 -11.06 1.00
CA VAL A 32 -3.42 -9.78 0.27
C VAL A 32 -2.46 -9.95 -0.90
N THR A 33 -1.33 -10.66 -0.72
CA THR A 33 -0.38 -10.95 -1.80
C THR A 33 -1.03 -11.79 -2.91
N ALA A 34 -1.81 -12.81 -2.55
CA ALA A 34 -2.56 -13.61 -3.51
C ALA A 34 -3.55 -12.74 -4.31
N TYR A 35 -4.30 -11.89 -3.62
CA TYR A 35 -5.23 -10.95 -4.26
C TYR A 35 -4.53 -10.05 -5.28
N MET A 36 -3.38 -9.47 -4.92
CA MET A 36 -2.59 -8.63 -5.83
C MET A 36 -2.15 -9.39 -7.08
N ASN A 37 -1.63 -10.61 -6.91
CA ASN A 37 -1.16 -11.43 -8.03
C ASN A 37 -2.30 -11.83 -8.99
N GLU A 38 -3.46 -12.19 -8.43
CA GLU A 38 -4.60 -12.70 -9.21
C GLU A 38 -5.42 -11.59 -9.86
N ASN A 39 -5.55 -10.43 -9.18
CA ASN A 39 -6.54 -9.42 -9.54
C ASN A 39 -5.95 -8.06 -9.92
N VAL A 40 -4.68 -7.77 -9.60
CA VAL A 40 -4.11 -6.42 -9.74
C VAL A 40 -2.99 -6.35 -10.77
N ILE A 41 -1.99 -7.24 -10.69
CA ILE A 41 -0.76 -7.15 -11.49
C ILE A 41 -1.02 -7.01 -12.98
N ALA A 42 -2.03 -7.71 -13.51
CA ALA A 42 -2.33 -7.72 -14.94
C ALA A 42 -2.68 -6.33 -15.49
N TRP A 43 -3.52 -5.55 -14.79
CA TRP A 43 -3.96 -4.25 -15.29
C TRP A 43 -3.09 -3.08 -14.83
N VAL A 44 -2.21 -3.28 -13.84
CA VAL A 44 -1.20 -2.26 -13.48
C VAL A 44 -0.22 -2.00 -14.63
N GLN A 45 -0.06 -2.99 -15.52
CA GLN A 45 0.74 -2.89 -16.75
C GLN A 45 -0.05 -2.32 -17.94
N ASP A 46 -1.27 -1.80 -17.73
CA ASP A 46 -2.05 -1.19 -18.81
C ASP A 46 -1.32 0.05 -19.36
N PRO A 47 -1.25 0.23 -20.70
CA PRO A 47 -0.62 1.39 -21.31
C PRO A 47 -1.14 2.74 -20.78
N ILE A 48 -2.41 2.83 -20.38
CA ILE A 48 -2.99 4.06 -19.79
C ILE A 48 -2.20 4.49 -18.55
N ILE A 49 -1.77 3.54 -17.72
CA ILE A 49 -0.98 3.80 -16.51
C ILE A 49 0.46 4.11 -16.88
N ILE A 50 1.08 3.27 -17.70
CA ILE A 50 2.51 3.40 -18.07
C ILE A 50 2.78 4.73 -18.78
N ASP A 51 1.95 5.10 -19.74
CA ASP A 51 2.11 6.35 -20.52
C ASP A 51 1.91 7.58 -19.64
N ALA A 52 0.94 7.55 -18.73
CA ALA A 52 0.71 8.65 -17.80
C ALA A 52 1.88 8.84 -16.82
N ILE A 53 2.42 7.75 -16.27
CA ILE A 53 3.62 7.81 -15.42
C ILE A 53 4.80 8.39 -16.21
N LYS A 54 5.04 7.92 -17.44
CA LYS A 54 6.13 8.43 -18.29
C LYS A 54 5.96 9.91 -18.59
N ALA A 55 4.74 10.35 -18.94
CA ALA A 55 4.44 11.74 -19.21
C ALA A 55 4.66 12.62 -17.97
N GLN A 56 4.18 12.19 -16.81
CA GLN A 56 4.37 12.90 -15.55
C GLN A 56 5.85 12.93 -15.14
N ASN A 57 6.57 11.81 -15.24
CA ASN A 57 8.02 11.75 -14.98
C ASN A 57 8.80 12.75 -15.85
N ALA A 58 8.42 12.90 -17.13
CA ALA A 58 9.04 13.87 -18.02
C ALA A 58 8.69 15.32 -17.61
N ALA A 59 7.44 15.61 -17.30
CA ALA A 59 6.99 16.92 -16.84
C ALA A 59 7.63 17.31 -15.49
N HIS A 60 7.85 16.33 -14.62
CA HIS A 60 8.40 16.51 -13.29
C HIS A 60 9.92 16.40 -13.24
N ALA A 61 10.62 16.19 -14.36
CA ALA A 61 12.07 15.97 -14.37
C ALA A 61 12.87 17.07 -13.63
N GLY A 62 12.39 18.32 -13.68
CA GLY A 62 13.00 19.47 -13.02
C GLY A 62 12.59 19.72 -11.56
N LEU A 63 11.60 18.99 -11.02
CA LEU A 63 11.12 19.24 -9.66
C LEU A 63 12.15 18.84 -8.61
N GLY A 64 12.53 19.80 -7.78
CA GLY A 64 13.28 19.57 -6.56
C GLY A 64 12.38 19.27 -5.36
N LYS A 65 13.00 18.96 -4.21
CA LYS A 65 12.30 18.69 -2.95
C LYS A 65 11.35 19.83 -2.54
N ALA A 66 11.78 21.08 -2.72
CA ALA A 66 10.96 22.23 -2.37
C ALA A 66 9.69 22.34 -3.23
N ASP A 67 9.76 21.95 -4.51
CA ASP A 67 8.60 21.95 -5.40
C ASP A 67 7.62 20.83 -5.04
N ILE A 68 8.14 19.64 -4.73
CA ILE A 68 7.36 18.50 -4.24
C ILE A 68 6.62 18.91 -2.95
N ASP A 69 7.33 19.49 -1.98
CA ASP A 69 6.73 19.97 -0.74
C ASP A 69 5.68 21.05 -0.97
N ALA A 70 5.85 21.90 -1.99
CA ALA A 70 4.88 22.92 -2.34
C ALA A 70 3.60 22.31 -2.95
N LEU A 71 3.74 21.34 -3.85
CA LEU A 71 2.60 20.60 -4.43
C LEU A 71 1.83 19.85 -3.34
N ASP A 72 2.55 19.21 -2.43
CA ASP A 72 1.98 18.47 -1.33
C ASP A 72 1.23 19.36 -0.33
N LYS A 73 1.81 20.49 0.06
CA LYS A 73 1.12 21.51 0.87
C LYS A 73 -0.11 22.06 0.16
N LYS A 74 -0.05 22.26 -1.15
CA LYS A 74 -1.19 22.74 -1.94
C LYS A 74 -2.33 21.71 -1.89
N TRP A 75 -2.05 20.44 -2.12
CA TRP A 75 -3.05 19.37 -2.03
C TRP A 75 -3.73 19.32 -0.66
N ARG A 76 -2.94 19.28 0.41
CA ARG A 76 -3.48 19.28 1.79
C ARG A 76 -4.35 20.49 2.07
N ALA A 77 -3.98 21.67 1.53
CA ALA A 77 -4.79 22.86 1.66
C ALA A 77 -6.10 22.78 0.86
N GLU A 78 -6.12 22.09 -0.27
CA GLU A 78 -7.33 21.85 -1.09
C GLU A 78 -8.27 20.83 -0.42
N VAL A 79 -7.76 19.78 0.23
CA VAL A 79 -8.59 18.81 1.00
C VAL A 79 -9.48 19.51 2.02
N GLN A 80 -9.01 20.61 2.62
CA GLN A 80 -9.73 21.37 3.64
C GLN A 80 -10.65 22.47 3.07
N LYS A 81 -10.72 22.65 1.75
CA LYS A 81 -11.42 23.77 1.08
C LYS A 81 -12.39 23.26 0.01
N GLY A 82 -13.32 24.14 -0.40
CA GLY A 82 -14.26 23.86 -1.49
C GLY A 82 -13.68 24.04 -2.90
N ASP A 83 -12.63 24.86 -3.07
CA ASP A 83 -11.91 25.00 -4.35
C ASP A 83 -10.68 24.10 -4.34
N GLN A 84 -10.63 23.16 -5.30
CA GLN A 84 -9.68 22.04 -5.30
C GLN A 84 -9.08 21.77 -6.70
N PRO A 85 -8.43 22.76 -7.35
CA PRO A 85 -8.03 22.62 -8.75
C PRO A 85 -6.95 21.56 -8.98
N LEU A 86 -5.99 21.36 -8.06
CA LEU A 86 -4.99 20.30 -8.18
C LEU A 86 -5.66 18.93 -7.99
N ILE A 87 -6.46 18.76 -6.93
CA ILE A 87 -7.20 17.51 -6.69
C ILE A 87 -8.10 17.20 -7.89
N ALA A 88 -8.88 18.16 -8.37
CA ALA A 88 -9.76 17.99 -9.52
C ALA A 88 -8.96 17.52 -10.75
N SER A 89 -7.81 18.14 -11.04
CA SER A 89 -6.98 17.75 -12.18
C SER A 89 -6.48 16.31 -12.12
N VAL A 90 -6.17 15.80 -10.92
CA VAL A 90 -5.76 14.41 -10.72
C VAL A 90 -6.97 13.49 -10.78
N MET A 91 -8.04 13.79 -10.03
CA MET A 91 -9.23 12.94 -9.92
C MET A 91 -10.06 12.84 -11.20
N SER A 92 -9.92 13.79 -12.14
CA SER A 92 -10.62 13.83 -13.42
C SER A 92 -9.82 13.27 -14.59
N ASN A 93 -8.60 12.80 -14.39
CA ASN A 93 -7.78 12.27 -15.48
C ASN A 93 -8.13 10.81 -15.84
N GLN A 94 -7.60 10.33 -16.96
CA GLN A 94 -7.91 8.98 -17.48
C GLN A 94 -7.44 7.86 -16.56
N VAL A 95 -6.30 8.03 -15.87
CA VAL A 95 -5.81 7.05 -14.90
C VAL A 95 -6.79 6.94 -13.74
N SER A 96 -7.20 8.06 -13.14
CA SER A 96 -8.16 8.08 -12.04
C SER A 96 -9.51 7.49 -12.46
N ALA A 97 -9.99 7.75 -13.68
CA ALA A 97 -11.20 7.09 -14.20
C ALA A 97 -11.04 5.57 -14.28
N PHE A 98 -9.93 5.09 -14.86
CA PHE A 98 -9.61 3.66 -14.94
C PHE A 98 -9.50 3.00 -13.57
N LEU A 99 -8.84 3.66 -12.61
CA LEU A 99 -8.69 3.18 -11.24
C LEU A 99 -10.03 3.08 -10.51
N LYS A 100 -10.94 4.03 -10.70
CA LYS A 100 -12.32 3.97 -10.19
C LYS A 100 -13.09 2.78 -10.78
N GLU A 101 -12.90 2.48 -12.07
CA GLU A 101 -13.50 1.30 -12.68
C GLU A 101 -12.96 -0.01 -12.07
N LYS A 102 -11.64 -0.10 -11.79
CA LYS A 102 -11.05 -1.25 -11.09
C LYS A 102 -11.59 -1.39 -9.66
N GLN A 103 -11.67 -0.29 -8.92
CA GLN A 103 -12.24 -0.29 -7.57
C GLN A 103 -13.71 -0.76 -7.61
N ALA A 104 -14.55 -0.18 -8.47
CA ALA A 104 -15.95 -0.56 -8.60
C ALA A 104 -16.14 -2.03 -9.04
N GLY A 105 -15.29 -2.52 -9.95
CA GLY A 105 -15.30 -3.91 -10.41
C GLY A 105 -14.85 -4.93 -9.37
N SER A 106 -14.16 -4.50 -8.30
CA SER A 106 -13.61 -5.37 -7.25
C SER A 106 -14.68 -5.95 -6.30
N LYS A 107 -15.93 -5.50 -6.42
CA LYS A 107 -17.04 -5.89 -5.52
C LYS A 107 -16.73 -5.64 -4.04
N GLY A 108 -15.99 -4.56 -3.75
CA GLY A 108 -15.65 -4.13 -2.39
C GLY A 108 -14.33 -4.68 -1.86
N ALA A 109 -13.57 -5.44 -2.65
CA ALA A 109 -12.24 -5.90 -2.23
C ALA A 109 -11.18 -4.78 -2.26
N ILE A 110 -11.30 -3.83 -3.19
CA ILE A 110 -10.45 -2.63 -3.25
C ILE A 110 -11.19 -1.47 -2.56
N ALA A 111 -10.61 -0.96 -1.48
CA ALA A 111 -11.08 0.24 -0.79
C ALA A 111 -10.63 1.51 -1.51
N GLU A 112 -9.38 1.54 -1.96
CA GLU A 112 -8.76 2.63 -2.68
C GLU A 112 -7.61 2.11 -3.56
N VAL A 113 -7.25 2.86 -4.58
CA VAL A 113 -6.03 2.61 -5.37
C VAL A 113 -5.49 3.93 -5.90
N PHE A 114 -4.17 4.06 -5.88
CA PHE A 114 -3.48 5.21 -6.47
C PHE A 114 -2.14 4.81 -7.09
N VAL A 115 -1.77 5.53 -8.12
CA VAL A 115 -0.52 5.37 -8.87
C VAL A 115 0.37 6.59 -8.60
N MET A 116 1.65 6.35 -8.36
CA MET A 116 2.67 7.35 -8.08
C MET A 116 3.72 7.36 -9.19
N ASP A 117 4.29 8.54 -9.45
CA ASP A 117 5.42 8.73 -10.36
C ASP A 117 6.77 8.41 -9.69
N ASN A 118 7.88 8.65 -10.39
CA ASN A 118 9.23 8.35 -9.89
C ASN A 118 9.73 9.27 -8.76
N LYS A 119 8.92 10.22 -8.33
CA LYS A 119 9.16 11.09 -7.16
C LYS A 119 8.18 10.78 -6.03
N GLY A 120 7.25 9.83 -6.24
CA GLY A 120 6.19 9.53 -5.29
C GLY A 120 4.99 10.47 -5.38
N LEU A 121 4.87 11.32 -6.41
CA LEU A 121 3.69 12.17 -6.58
C LEU A 121 2.56 11.41 -7.26
N ASN A 122 1.34 11.55 -6.79
CA ASN A 122 0.20 10.83 -7.35
C ASN A 122 -0.07 11.23 -8.82
N VAL A 123 -0.07 10.24 -9.71
CA VAL A 123 -0.43 10.35 -11.14
C VAL A 123 -1.94 10.24 -11.33
N GLY A 124 -2.60 9.36 -10.56
CA GLY A 124 -4.04 9.16 -10.60
C GLY A 124 -4.49 8.34 -9.40
N GLN A 125 -5.74 8.53 -8.97
CA GLN A 125 -6.28 7.96 -7.74
C GLN A 125 -7.77 7.62 -7.90
N SER A 126 -8.22 6.61 -7.18
CA SER A 126 -9.64 6.25 -7.13
C SER A 126 -10.39 7.03 -6.05
N GLU A 127 -9.73 7.27 -4.91
CA GLU A 127 -10.17 8.11 -3.80
C GLU A 127 -9.16 9.24 -3.53
N ILE A 128 -9.58 10.29 -2.82
CA ILE A 128 -8.70 11.41 -2.47
C ILE A 128 -7.83 11.01 -1.27
N THR A 129 -6.51 10.92 -1.48
CA THR A 129 -5.52 10.76 -0.39
C THR A 129 -5.40 12.02 0.48
N SER A 130 -4.90 11.85 1.71
CA SER A 130 -4.63 12.96 2.63
C SER A 130 -3.62 13.97 2.08
N ASP A 131 -2.68 13.50 1.28
CA ASP A 131 -1.52 14.22 0.77
C ASP A 131 -1.12 13.75 -0.63
N TYR A 132 -0.41 14.60 -1.37
CA TYR A 132 -0.12 14.35 -2.78
C TYR A 132 1.17 13.56 -2.97
N TRP A 133 2.12 13.78 -2.07
CA TRP A 133 3.41 13.13 -2.08
C TRP A 133 3.39 11.91 -1.17
N GLN A 134 3.76 10.77 -1.73
CA GLN A 134 3.82 9.47 -1.06
C GLN A 134 5.26 8.92 -1.06
N GLY A 135 6.23 9.70 -1.55
CA GLY A 135 7.61 9.24 -1.73
C GLY A 135 8.39 9.10 -0.42
N ASP A 136 7.92 9.74 0.64
CA ASP A 136 8.41 9.58 2.01
C ASP A 136 7.75 8.43 2.77
N GLU A 137 6.73 7.79 2.19
CA GLU A 137 5.98 6.71 2.81
C GLU A 137 6.61 5.32 2.58
N ALA A 138 6.37 4.40 3.51
CA ALA A 138 6.88 3.03 3.44
C ALA A 138 6.45 2.32 2.15
N LYS A 139 5.21 2.57 1.71
CA LYS A 139 4.64 2.05 0.45
C LYS A 139 5.51 2.32 -0.77
N PHE A 140 6.18 3.48 -0.82
CA PHE A 140 7.07 3.87 -1.90
C PHE A 140 8.52 3.39 -1.64
N GLN A 141 9.04 3.68 -0.45
CA GLN A 141 10.43 3.36 -0.08
C GLN A 141 10.73 1.86 -0.06
N LYS A 142 9.74 1.03 0.28
CA LYS A 142 9.87 -0.44 0.30
C LYS A 142 9.50 -1.08 -1.03
N THR A 143 9.14 -0.31 -2.06
CA THR A 143 8.83 -0.84 -3.40
C THR A 143 9.71 -0.21 -4.48
N PHE A 144 9.41 1.02 -4.89
CA PHE A 144 10.07 1.70 -5.98
C PHE A 144 11.57 1.85 -5.73
N ASP A 145 11.95 2.30 -4.53
CA ASP A 145 13.37 2.50 -4.16
C ASP A 145 14.14 1.18 -3.99
N VAL A 146 13.43 0.06 -3.78
CA VAL A 146 14.03 -1.29 -3.73
C VAL A 146 14.28 -1.83 -5.13
N GLY A 147 13.33 -1.62 -6.06
CA GLY A 147 13.51 -1.89 -7.47
C GLY A 147 12.37 -2.67 -8.14
N PRO A 148 12.58 -3.11 -9.39
CA PRO A 148 11.59 -3.83 -10.18
C PRO A 148 11.04 -5.09 -9.49
N LYS A 149 9.75 -5.39 -9.71
CA LYS A 149 9.06 -6.59 -9.20
C LYS A 149 8.95 -6.67 -7.67
N THR A 150 9.16 -5.57 -6.96
CA THR A 150 8.95 -5.52 -5.51
C THR A 150 7.47 -5.37 -5.21
N LEU A 151 6.97 -6.20 -4.31
CA LEU A 151 5.64 -6.09 -3.71
C LEU A 151 5.82 -6.00 -2.20
N PHE A 152 5.13 -5.05 -1.58
CA PHE A 152 5.13 -4.81 -0.14
C PHE A 152 3.69 -4.80 0.35
N VAL A 153 3.40 -5.55 1.41
CA VAL A 153 2.12 -5.51 2.12
C VAL A 153 2.38 -4.85 3.45
N ASP A 154 1.66 -3.77 3.72
CA ASP A 154 1.80 -3.00 4.95
C ASP A 154 0.98 -3.61 6.10
N GLU A 155 1.14 -3.06 7.30
CA GLU A 155 0.36 -3.46 8.47
C GLU A 155 -1.15 -3.27 8.24
N VAL A 156 -1.95 -3.94 9.08
CA VAL A 156 -3.40 -3.79 9.05
C VAL A 156 -3.79 -2.48 9.72
N GLU A 157 -4.57 -1.68 9.02
CA GLU A 157 -5.18 -0.46 9.52
C GLU A 157 -6.69 -0.61 9.62
N LYS A 158 -7.29 0.16 10.53
CA LYS A 158 -8.74 0.22 10.69
C LYS A 158 -9.25 1.54 10.13
N ASP A 159 -10.15 1.47 9.16
CA ASP A 159 -10.86 2.65 8.68
C ASP A 159 -11.79 3.18 9.80
N GLU A 160 -11.60 4.43 10.21
CA GLU A 160 -12.33 4.99 11.35
C GLU A 160 -13.83 5.16 11.06
N SER A 161 -14.21 5.34 9.79
CA SER A 161 -15.59 5.62 9.41
C SER A 161 -16.47 4.37 9.31
N THR A 162 -15.92 3.30 8.76
CA THR A 162 -16.61 2.03 8.48
C THR A 162 -16.25 0.94 9.48
N GLN A 163 -15.20 1.14 10.27
CA GLN A 163 -14.60 0.15 11.16
C GLN A 163 -14.04 -1.08 10.40
N ALA A 164 -13.92 -1.00 9.07
CA ALA A 164 -13.35 -2.05 8.25
C ALA A 164 -11.85 -2.18 8.49
N LEU A 165 -11.34 -3.42 8.44
CA LEU A 165 -9.91 -3.68 8.44
C LEU A 165 -9.41 -3.70 7.00
N GLN A 166 -8.37 -2.93 6.74
CA GLN A 166 -7.70 -2.85 5.45
C GLN A 166 -6.20 -3.06 5.63
N SER A 167 -5.54 -3.53 4.57
CA SER A 167 -4.09 -3.46 4.46
C SER A 167 -3.75 -2.89 3.09
N GLN A 168 -2.78 -1.99 3.05
CA GLN A 168 -2.26 -1.49 1.79
C GLN A 168 -1.22 -2.44 1.22
N ALA A 169 -1.34 -2.75 -0.06
CA ALA A 169 -0.33 -3.46 -0.82
C ALA A 169 0.18 -2.59 -1.95
N SER A 170 1.50 -2.48 -2.05
CA SER A 170 2.16 -1.63 -3.02
C SER A 170 3.12 -2.43 -3.88
N MET A 171 3.27 -2.03 -5.13
CA MET A 171 4.23 -2.67 -6.02
C MET A 171 4.87 -1.68 -6.99
N THR A 172 6.10 -1.99 -7.37
CA THR A 172 6.83 -1.24 -8.40
C THR A 172 6.20 -1.46 -9.77
N ILE A 173 5.92 -0.36 -10.46
CA ILE A 173 5.51 -0.35 -11.86
C ILE A 173 6.76 -0.21 -12.73
N VAL A 174 6.87 -1.09 -13.72
CA VAL A 174 7.95 -1.08 -14.70
C VAL A 174 7.43 -0.73 -16.08
N ASP A 175 8.28 -0.15 -16.92
CA ASP A 175 8.01 0.00 -18.34
C ASP A 175 8.34 -1.29 -19.13
N GLU A 176 8.19 -1.24 -20.45
CA GLU A 176 8.39 -2.37 -21.36
C GLU A 176 9.85 -2.84 -21.39
N THR A 177 10.79 -2.02 -20.92
CA THR A 177 12.20 -2.38 -20.78
C THR A 177 12.52 -3.05 -19.44
N GLY A 178 11.54 -3.09 -18.53
CA GLY A 178 11.70 -3.57 -17.16
C GLY A 178 12.26 -2.50 -16.20
N LYS A 179 12.37 -1.24 -16.64
CA LYS A 179 12.83 -0.13 -15.79
C LYS A 179 11.70 0.30 -14.87
N ALA A 180 12.01 0.46 -13.58
CA ALA A 180 11.07 1.05 -12.63
C ALA A 180 10.73 2.50 -13.02
N ILE A 181 9.44 2.81 -13.11
CA ILE A 181 8.94 4.14 -13.51
C ILE A 181 8.03 4.79 -12.46
N GLY A 182 7.49 4.01 -11.53
CA GLY A 182 6.62 4.48 -10.45
C GLY A 182 6.17 3.32 -9.58
N ALA A 183 5.13 3.53 -8.79
CA ALA A 183 4.53 2.49 -7.95
C ALA A 183 3.00 2.63 -7.93
N VAL A 184 2.30 1.53 -7.64
CA VAL A 184 0.87 1.53 -7.29
C VAL A 184 0.73 1.13 -5.84
N THR A 185 -0.27 1.69 -5.17
CA THR A 185 -0.76 1.22 -3.87
C THR A 185 -2.24 0.89 -4.00
N VAL A 186 -2.65 -0.23 -3.40
CA VAL A 186 -4.03 -0.71 -3.35
C VAL A 186 -4.38 -0.94 -1.89
N GLY A 187 -5.41 -0.27 -1.38
CA GLY A 187 -6.02 -0.59 -0.09
C GLY A 187 -6.96 -1.79 -0.27
N VAL A 188 -6.66 -2.90 0.40
CA VAL A 188 -7.42 -4.16 0.29
C VAL A 188 -8.26 -4.38 1.55
N ASN A 189 -9.58 -4.51 1.37
CA ASN A 189 -10.51 -4.82 2.45
C ASN A 189 -10.38 -6.29 2.86
N LEU A 190 -9.93 -6.54 4.08
CA LEU A 190 -9.63 -7.90 4.54
C LEU A 190 -10.89 -8.77 4.71
N SER A 191 -12.05 -8.17 4.95
CA SER A 191 -13.32 -8.89 5.06
C SER A 191 -13.87 -9.37 3.72
N ALA A 192 -13.28 -8.92 2.61
CA ALA A 192 -13.69 -9.29 1.24
C ALA A 192 -12.75 -10.34 0.61
N LEU A 193 -11.71 -10.78 1.34
CA LEU A 193 -10.76 -11.83 0.94
C LEU A 193 -11.19 -13.22 1.40
#